data_AF-A0A0C4WKU1-F1
#
_entry.id   AF-A0A0C4WKU1-F1
#
_cell.length_a   1.000
_cell.length_b   1.000
_cell.length_c   1.000
_cell.angle_alpha   90.00
_cell.angle_beta   90.00
_cell.angle_gamma   90.00
#
_symmetry.space_group_name_H-M   'P 1'
#
loop_
_entity.id
_entity.type
_entity.pdbx_description
1 polymer ?
#
loop_
_entity_poly.entity_id
_entity_poly.type
_entity_poly.pdbx_seq_one_letter_code
_entity_poly.pdbx_strand_id
1 'polypeptide(L)'
;MTTPETSRPETVRPETAQARPARPEAIRPDPVQPSATIHPHTARTEAEAGGNSILGLLGQLGRELPSLVTKELALAKVEISESINATKAGIMSLAGGGAVLLAGFIILLQAAVYALSQVMDAWLAALIVGVIVMAVGYVMVQGGKKRFAPSSLKPSRTLHSLQKDKAAIREATP
;
A
#
# COMPACT_ATOMS: atom_id res chain seq x y z
N MET A 1 9.65 -1.54 -69.49
CA MET A 1 9.42 -2.43 -68.34
C MET A 1 10.15 -1.79 -67.16
N THR A 2 9.38 -1.12 -66.30
CA THR A 2 9.82 -0.07 -65.37
C THR A 2 10.23 -0.64 -64.01
N THR A 3 11.28 -0.08 -63.42
CA THR A 3 11.81 -0.38 -62.08
C THR A 3 10.87 0.13 -60.98
N PRO A 4 10.71 -0.58 -59.84
CA PRO A 4 9.93 -0.07 -58.71
C PRO A 4 10.75 0.89 -57.83
N GLU A 5 10.15 2.04 -57.54
CA GLU A 5 10.66 3.07 -56.64
C GLU A 5 10.54 2.61 -55.17
N THR A 6 11.61 2.73 -54.40
CA THR A 6 11.64 2.41 -52.97
C THR A 6 11.23 3.65 -52.18
N SER A 7 9.99 3.67 -51.69
CA SER A 7 9.48 4.72 -50.81
C SER A 7 10.06 4.57 -49.40
N ARG A 8 10.84 5.57 -49.00
CA ARG A 8 11.48 5.73 -47.69
C ARG A 8 10.42 6.08 -46.63
N PRO A 9 10.39 5.45 -45.44
CA PRO A 9 9.47 5.85 -44.39
C PRO A 9 9.89 7.16 -43.73
N GLU A 10 8.94 8.09 -43.66
CA GLU A 10 9.05 9.42 -43.06
C GLU A 10 9.09 9.31 -41.52
N THR A 11 10.22 9.70 -40.94
CA THR A 11 10.44 9.67 -39.48
C THR A 11 9.64 10.78 -38.82
N VAL A 12 8.47 10.46 -38.27
CA VAL A 12 7.66 11.39 -37.46
C VAL A 12 8.35 11.63 -36.13
N ARG A 13 8.89 12.84 -35.96
CA ARG A 13 9.51 13.33 -34.73
C ARG A 13 8.40 13.64 -33.70
N PRO A 14 8.47 13.12 -32.46
CA PRO A 14 7.50 13.50 -31.43
C PRO A 14 7.77 14.94 -30.98
N GLU A 15 6.76 15.78 -31.17
CA GLU A 15 6.69 17.16 -30.70
C GLU A 15 6.60 17.16 -29.16
N THR A 16 7.65 17.63 -28.51
CA THR A 16 7.72 17.79 -27.06
C THR A 16 6.74 18.89 -26.63
N ALA A 17 5.51 18.49 -26.29
CA ALA A 17 4.50 19.36 -25.68
C ALA A 17 4.99 19.81 -24.30
N GLN A 18 5.54 21.02 -24.25
CA GLN A 18 6.06 21.67 -23.07
C GLN A 18 4.88 22.09 -22.16
N ALA A 19 4.69 21.38 -21.05
CA ALA A 19 3.64 21.66 -20.08
C ALA A 19 3.87 23.04 -19.42
N ARG A 20 2.90 23.92 -19.59
CA ARG A 20 2.83 25.28 -19.02
C ARG A 20 2.58 25.20 -17.51
N PRO A 21 3.40 25.83 -16.64
CA PRO A 21 3.14 25.82 -15.20
C PRO A 21 1.89 26.65 -14.86
N ALA A 22 0.99 26.06 -14.08
CA ALA A 22 -0.18 26.73 -13.53
C ALA A 22 0.25 27.79 -12.49
N ARG A 23 -0.23 29.01 -12.66
CA ARG A 23 0.00 30.15 -11.76
C ARG A 23 -0.76 29.92 -10.45
N PRO A 24 -0.13 30.00 -9.27
CA PRO A 24 -0.84 29.93 -8.00
C PRO A 24 -1.72 31.17 -7.82
N GLU A 25 -3.03 30.95 -7.66
CA GLU A 25 -4.01 31.98 -7.35
C GLU A 25 -3.82 32.39 -5.89
N ALA A 26 -3.36 33.63 -5.67
CA ALA A 26 -3.18 34.17 -4.34
C ALA A 26 -4.54 34.36 -3.66
N ILE A 27 -4.78 33.58 -2.60
CA ILE A 27 -5.93 33.71 -1.71
C ILE A 27 -5.86 35.09 -1.05
N ARG A 28 -6.78 35.98 -1.42
CA ARG A 28 -6.97 37.29 -0.77
C ARG A 28 -7.76 37.07 0.52
N PRO A 29 -7.27 37.47 1.69
CA PRO A 29 -8.08 37.46 2.91
C PRO A 29 -9.11 38.60 2.87
N ASP A 30 -10.38 38.27 3.13
CA ASP A 30 -11.44 39.27 3.29
C ASP A 30 -11.18 40.15 4.52
N PRO A 31 -11.42 41.47 4.43
CA PRO A 31 -11.31 42.36 5.58
C PRO A 31 -12.43 42.06 6.58
N VAL A 32 -12.05 41.63 7.79
CA VAL A 32 -12.93 41.47 8.94
C VAL A 32 -13.47 42.85 9.35
N GLN A 33 -14.77 43.09 9.12
CA GLN A 33 -15.45 44.29 9.60
C GLN A 33 -15.71 44.17 11.12
N PRO A 34 -15.28 45.14 11.95
CA PRO A 34 -15.60 45.15 13.38
C PRO A 34 -16.96 45.82 13.61
N SER A 35 -18.03 45.03 13.64
CA SER A 35 -19.34 45.49 14.12
C SER A 35 -19.41 45.32 15.64
N ALA A 36 -18.92 46.34 16.35
CA ALA A 36 -19.17 46.51 17.77
C ALA A 36 -20.61 47.00 17.98
N THR A 37 -21.51 46.07 18.30
CA THR A 37 -22.81 46.40 18.89
C THR A 37 -22.86 45.78 20.28
N ILE A 38 -22.64 46.62 21.30
CA ILE A 38 -22.83 46.25 22.70
C ILE A 38 -24.34 46.29 22.99
N HIS A 39 -24.95 45.12 23.19
CA HIS A 39 -26.27 45.02 23.81
C HIS A 39 -26.09 44.85 25.33
N PRO A 40 -26.62 45.76 26.17
CA PRO A 40 -26.67 45.55 27.60
C PRO A 40 -27.84 44.61 27.92
N HIS A 41 -27.53 43.31 28.09
CA HIS A 41 -28.48 42.41 28.75
C HIS A 41 -28.39 42.63 30.26
N THR A 42 -29.44 43.29 30.76
CA THR A 42 -29.76 43.47 32.16
C THR A 42 -29.77 42.14 32.92
N ALA A 43 -29.13 42.18 34.09
CA ALA A 43 -29.12 41.12 35.07
C ALA A 43 -30.55 40.68 35.42
N ARG A 44 -30.87 39.41 35.13
CA ARG A 44 -31.97 38.68 35.75
C ARG A 44 -31.40 37.42 36.41
N THR A 45 -31.24 37.54 37.72
CA THR A 45 -31.48 36.48 38.69
C THR A 45 -30.63 35.21 38.56
N GLU A 46 -29.52 35.21 39.28
CA GLU A 46 -28.91 34.01 39.86
C GLU A 46 -29.90 33.36 40.84
N ALA A 47 -30.53 32.23 40.48
CA ALA A 47 -31.11 31.26 41.42
C ALA A 47 -31.60 29.98 40.68
N GLU A 48 -30.70 29.28 39.98
CA GLU A 48 -30.75 27.82 39.73
C GLU A 48 -29.45 27.40 39.03
N ALA A 49 -28.33 27.49 39.75
CA ALA A 49 -27.08 26.88 39.32
C ALA A 49 -26.98 25.48 39.93
N GLY A 50 -26.72 24.47 39.10
CA GLY A 50 -25.73 23.47 39.48
C GLY A 50 -25.98 22.00 39.12
N GLY A 51 -27.20 21.57 38.81
CA GLY A 51 -27.49 20.14 38.61
C GLY A 51 -27.20 19.59 37.21
N ASN A 52 -27.51 20.35 36.15
CA ASN A 52 -27.68 19.78 34.81
C ASN A 52 -26.88 20.43 33.67
N SER A 53 -26.09 21.49 33.92
CA SER A 53 -25.37 22.18 32.83
C SER A 53 -24.11 21.45 32.37
N ILE A 54 -23.36 20.80 33.27
CA ILE A 54 -22.21 19.96 32.91
C ILE A 54 -22.69 18.66 32.24
N LEU A 55 -23.79 18.09 32.74
CA LEU A 55 -24.42 16.89 32.18
C LEU A 55 -25.04 17.17 30.80
N GLY A 56 -25.58 18.38 30.59
CA GLY A 56 -26.10 18.85 29.30
C GLY A 56 -25.03 19.08 28.23
N LEU A 57 -23.88 19.64 28.61
CA LEU A 57 -22.73 19.83 27.71
C LEU A 57 -22.07 18.49 27.34
N LEU A 58 -21.97 17.56 28.30
CA LEU A 58 -21.48 16.20 28.03
C LEU A 58 -22.43 15.43 27.09
N GLY A 59 -23.74 15.61 27.24
CA GLY A 59 -24.74 15.07 26.32
C GLY A 59 -24.72 15.70 24.92
N GLN A 60 -24.26 16.95 24.78
CA GLN A 60 -24.12 17.63 23.50
C GLN A 60 -22.82 17.24 22.78
N LEU A 61 -21.72 17.06 23.52
CA LEU A 61 -20.47 16.52 22.99
C LEU A 61 -20.62 15.05 22.52
N GLY A 62 -21.37 14.24 23.27
CA GLY A 62 -21.72 12.86 22.88
C GLY A 62 -22.60 12.75 21.62
N ARG A 63 -23.25 13.84 21.19
CA ARG A 63 -24.04 13.89 19.95
C ARG A 63 -23.23 14.30 18.71
N GLU A 64 -22.10 15.00 18.86
CA GLU A 64 -21.30 15.50 17.72
C GLU A 64 -20.06 14.64 17.39
N LEU A 65 -19.43 14.03 18.40
CA LEU A 65 -18.31 13.08 18.23
C LEU A 65 -18.63 11.82 17.39
N PRO A 66 -19.86 11.24 17.41
CA PRO A 66 -20.16 10.03 16.64
C PRO A 66 -19.97 10.25 15.14
N SER A 67 -20.21 11.47 14.65
CA SER A 67 -20.17 11.76 13.22
C SER A 67 -18.74 11.79 12.64
N LEU A 68 -17.74 12.22 13.42
CA LEU A 68 -16.33 12.19 13.00
C LEU A 68 -15.75 10.79 13.11
N VAL A 69 -15.99 10.10 14.23
CA VAL A 69 -15.48 8.73 14.45
C VAL A 69 -16.05 7.77 13.41
N THR A 70 -17.34 7.90 13.06
CA THR A 70 -17.95 7.06 12.01
C THR A 70 -17.35 7.32 10.63
N LYS A 71 -16.96 8.57 10.32
CA LYS A 71 -16.31 8.93 9.05
C LYS A 71 -14.88 8.40 8.96
N GLU A 72 -14.09 8.57 10.02
CA GLU A 72 -12.73 8.02 10.12
C GLU A 72 -12.74 6.48 10.02
N LEU A 73 -13.68 5.82 10.70
CA LEU A 73 -13.89 4.36 10.59
C LEU A 73 -14.32 3.95 9.18
N ALA A 74 -15.20 4.71 8.52
CA ALA A 74 -15.61 4.43 7.15
C ALA A 74 -14.44 4.56 6.18
N LEU A 75 -13.58 5.56 6.36
CA LEU A 75 -12.39 5.77 5.54
C LEU A 75 -11.34 4.69 5.78
N ALA A 76 -11.04 4.38 7.04
CA ALA A 76 -10.15 3.29 7.42
C ALA A 76 -10.63 1.94 6.88
N LYS A 77 -11.94 1.69 6.88
CA LYS A 77 -12.52 0.49 6.28
C LYS A 77 -12.29 0.44 4.77
N VAL A 78 -12.40 1.56 4.08
CA VAL A 78 -12.13 1.64 2.63
C VAL A 78 -10.67 1.35 2.36
N GLU A 79 -9.74 2.00 3.07
CA GLU A 79 -8.29 1.80 2.88
C GLU A 79 -7.84 0.37 3.22
N ILE A 80 -8.38 -0.22 4.29
CA ILE A 80 -8.15 -1.64 4.60
C ILE A 80 -8.72 -2.55 3.51
N SER A 81 -9.92 -2.26 3.00
CA SER A 81 -10.52 -3.09 1.92
C SER A 81 -9.73 -2.97 0.62
N GLU A 82 -9.24 -1.77 0.29
CA GLU A 82 -8.43 -1.50 -0.89
C GLU A 82 -7.06 -2.19 -0.80
N SER A 83 -6.39 -2.11 0.35
CA SER A 83 -5.13 -2.82 0.59
C SER A 83 -5.29 -4.35 0.55
N ILE A 84 -6.38 -4.89 1.10
CA ILE A 84 -6.71 -6.33 0.99
C ILE A 84 -6.96 -6.71 -0.46
N ASN A 85 -7.74 -5.92 -1.21
CA ASN A 85 -8.05 -6.21 -2.60
C ASN A 85 -6.82 -6.14 -3.50
N ALA A 86 -5.95 -5.14 -3.30
CA ALA A 86 -4.68 -5.01 -4.00
C ALA A 86 -3.76 -6.21 -3.70
N THR A 87 -3.67 -6.61 -2.43
CA THR A 87 -2.91 -7.80 -2.02
C THR A 87 -3.48 -9.07 -2.64
N LYS A 88 -4.81 -9.23 -2.64
CA LYS A 88 -5.51 -10.37 -3.25
C LYS A 88 -5.26 -10.44 -4.75
N ALA A 89 -5.36 -9.32 -5.47
CA ALA A 89 -5.07 -9.25 -6.90
C ALA A 89 -3.59 -9.62 -7.17
N GLY A 90 -2.66 -9.13 -6.36
CA GLY A 90 -1.24 -9.49 -6.43
C GLY A 90 -0.97 -10.97 -6.17
N ILE A 91 -1.63 -11.58 -5.18
CA ILE A 91 -1.51 -13.02 -4.91
C ILE A 91 -2.09 -13.83 -6.07
N MET A 92 -3.24 -13.42 -6.62
CA MET A 92 -3.87 -14.12 -7.74
C MET A 92 -3.03 -14.05 -9.01
N SER A 93 -2.45 -12.89 -9.33
CA SER A 93 -1.57 -12.74 -10.49
C SER A 93 -0.27 -13.52 -10.32
N LEU A 94 0.32 -13.51 -9.12
CA LEU A 94 1.52 -14.30 -8.80
C LEU A 94 1.25 -15.80 -8.88
N ALA A 95 0.11 -16.26 -8.35
CA ALA A 95 -0.29 -17.66 -8.41
C ALA A 95 -0.59 -18.11 -9.85
N GLY A 96 -1.35 -17.30 -10.61
CA GLY A 96 -1.68 -17.59 -12.01
C GLY A 96 -0.44 -17.60 -12.91
N GLY A 97 0.39 -16.55 -12.82
CA GLY A 97 1.65 -16.49 -13.56
C GLY A 97 2.63 -17.59 -13.14
N GLY A 98 2.71 -17.88 -11.84
CA GLY A 98 3.50 -18.99 -11.30
C GLY A 98 3.05 -20.35 -11.83
N ALA A 99 1.75 -20.59 -11.95
CA ALA A 99 1.22 -21.83 -12.52
C ALA A 99 1.58 -21.99 -14.01
N VAL A 100 1.45 -20.92 -14.81
CA VAL A 100 1.83 -20.94 -16.23
C VAL A 100 3.34 -21.16 -16.40
N LEU A 101 4.16 -20.46 -15.61
CA LEU A 101 5.61 -20.65 -15.62
C LEU A 101 6.00 -22.06 -15.19
N LEU A 102 5.34 -22.63 -14.18
CA LEU A 102 5.57 -24.01 -13.75
C LEU A 102 5.22 -25.01 -14.86
N ALA A 103 4.07 -24.84 -15.52
CA ALA A 103 3.68 -25.68 -16.64
C ALA A 103 4.71 -25.61 -17.78
N GLY A 104 5.12 -24.41 -18.18
CA GLY A 104 6.15 -24.22 -19.20
C GLY A 104 7.50 -24.81 -18.78
N PHE A 105 7.89 -24.66 -17.52
CA PHE A 105 9.12 -25.23 -16.97
C PHE A 105 9.11 -26.76 -17.02
N ILE A 106 8.00 -27.42 -16.68
CA ILE A 106 7.87 -28.88 -16.79
C ILE A 106 8.07 -29.33 -18.25
N ILE A 107 7.48 -28.62 -19.22
CA ILE A 107 7.67 -28.93 -20.65
C ILE A 107 9.13 -28.73 -21.08
N LEU A 108 9.80 -27.67 -20.60
CA LEU A 108 11.23 -27.45 -20.86
C LEU A 108 12.11 -28.54 -20.25
N LEU A 109 11.81 -29.01 -19.03
CA LEU A 109 12.51 -30.15 -18.43
C LEU A 109 12.31 -31.41 -19.25
N GLN A 110 11.08 -31.68 -19.71
CA GLN A 110 10.82 -32.83 -20.57
C GLN A 110 11.58 -32.74 -21.90
N ALA A 111 11.64 -31.54 -22.49
CA ALA A 111 12.43 -31.30 -23.70
C ALA A 111 13.94 -31.52 -23.45
N ALA A 112 14.46 -31.09 -22.28
CA ALA A 112 15.85 -31.33 -21.90
C ALA A 112 16.15 -32.83 -21.73
N VAL A 113 15.24 -33.59 -21.09
CA VAL A 113 15.34 -35.04 -20.97
C VAL A 113 15.34 -35.71 -22.34
N TYR A 114 14.43 -35.32 -23.24
CA TYR A 114 14.39 -35.85 -24.60
C TYR A 114 15.61 -35.50 -25.43
N ALA A 115 16.15 -34.29 -25.30
CA ALA A 115 17.37 -33.89 -25.98
C ALA A 115 18.56 -34.73 -25.51
N LEU A 116 18.69 -34.92 -24.20
CA LEU A 116 19.78 -35.70 -23.62
C LEU A 116 19.63 -37.20 -23.89
N SER A 117 18.40 -37.71 -24.01
CA SER A 117 18.16 -39.11 -24.35
C SER A 117 18.59 -39.49 -25.78
N GLN A 118 18.92 -38.52 -26.64
CA GLN A 118 19.49 -38.81 -27.96
C GLN A 118 20.94 -39.30 -27.90
N VAL A 119 21.62 -39.10 -26.77
CA VAL A 119 23.03 -39.48 -26.59
C VAL A 119 23.25 -40.49 -25.45
N MET A 120 22.22 -40.81 -24.67
CA MET A 120 22.25 -41.79 -23.57
C MET A 120 20.85 -42.35 -23.28
N ASP A 121 20.75 -43.37 -22.42
CA ASP A 121 19.46 -43.92 -22.02
C ASP A 121 18.53 -42.88 -21.38
N ALA A 122 17.24 -42.95 -21.74
CA ALA A 122 16.23 -42.00 -21.26
C ALA A 122 16.10 -41.94 -19.73
N TRP A 123 16.27 -43.08 -19.04
CA TRP A 123 16.21 -43.14 -17.57
C TRP A 123 17.38 -42.38 -16.92
N LEU A 124 18.57 -42.46 -17.52
CA LEU A 124 19.77 -41.78 -17.03
C LEU A 124 19.71 -40.28 -17.33
N ALA A 125 19.21 -39.90 -18.51
CA ALA A 125 18.96 -38.51 -18.86
C ALA A 125 17.99 -37.85 -17.86
N ALA A 126 16.88 -38.52 -17.53
CA ALA A 126 15.91 -38.04 -16.55
C ALA A 126 16.54 -37.85 -15.16
N LEU A 127 17.39 -38.78 -14.71
CA LEU A 127 18.10 -38.66 -13.44
C LEU A 127 19.05 -37.47 -13.41
N ILE A 128 19.84 -37.26 -14.46
CA ILE A 128 20.81 -36.15 -14.52
C ILE A 128 20.08 -34.80 -14.47
N VAL A 129 19.06 -34.62 -15.31
CA VAL A 129 18.24 -33.40 -15.32
C VAL A 129 17.58 -33.18 -13.96
N GLY A 130 17.01 -34.24 -13.37
CA GLY A 130 16.39 -34.20 -12.05
C GLY A 130 17.34 -33.76 -10.94
N VAL A 131 18.56 -34.31 -10.90
CA VAL A 131 19.58 -33.93 -9.91
C VAL A 131 19.99 -32.46 -10.06
N ILE A 132 20.19 -31.99 -11.29
CA ILE A 132 20.55 -30.58 -11.56
C ILE A 132 19.43 -29.65 -11.07
N VAL A 133 18.17 -29.94 -11.41
CA VAL A 133 17.02 -29.15 -10.98
C VAL A 133 16.86 -29.17 -9.46
N MET A 134 17.06 -30.32 -8.82
CA MET A 134 16.99 -30.46 -7.36
C MET A 134 18.09 -29.64 -6.67
N ALA A 135 19.30 -29.61 -7.21
CA ALA A 135 20.40 -28.79 -6.69
C ALA A 135 20.07 -27.29 -6.79
N VAL A 136 19.55 -26.83 -7.93
CA VAL A 136 19.11 -25.44 -8.13
C VAL A 136 17.98 -25.10 -7.14
N GLY A 137 16.98 -25.97 -7.02
CA GLY A 137 15.86 -25.79 -6.10
C GLY A 137 16.31 -25.70 -4.64
N TYR A 138 17.25 -26.55 -4.23
CA TYR A 138 17.85 -26.50 -2.89
C TYR A 138 18.51 -25.15 -2.59
N VAL A 139 19.31 -24.63 -3.53
CA VAL A 139 19.96 -23.31 -3.39
C VAL A 139 18.91 -22.19 -3.31
N MET A 140 17.87 -22.23 -4.15
CA MET A 140 16.79 -21.23 -4.13
C MET A 140 16.03 -21.22 -2.80
N VAL A 141 15.66 -22.40 -2.28
CA VAL A 141 15.00 -22.53 -0.96
C VAL A 141 15.88 -21.93 0.13
N GLN A 142 17.17 -22.24 0.12
CA GLN A 142 18.11 -21.72 1.11
C GLN A 142 18.27 -20.19 1.02
N GLY A 143 18.20 -19.62 -0.18
CA GLY A 143 18.16 -18.18 -0.40
C GLY A 143 16.87 -17.53 0.12
N GLY A 144 15.71 -18.15 -0.14
CA GLY A 144 14.39 -17.66 0.29
C GLY A 144 14.24 -17.62 1.81
N LYS A 145 14.71 -18.66 2.51
CA LYS A 145 14.67 -18.75 3.99
C LYS A 145 15.31 -17.54 4.68
N LYS A 146 16.36 -16.95 4.10
CA LYS A 146 17.02 -15.76 4.65
C LYS A 146 16.13 -14.51 4.61
N ARG A 147 15.23 -14.40 3.62
CA ARG A 147 14.34 -13.24 3.45
C ARG A 147 13.08 -13.31 4.32
N PHE A 148 12.62 -14.53 4.60
CA PHE A 148 11.51 -14.80 5.53
C PHE A 148 11.97 -15.05 6.97
N ALA A 149 13.25 -14.82 7.29
CA ALA A 149 13.72 -14.94 8.66
C ALA A 149 12.94 -13.96 9.56
N PRO A 150 12.39 -14.39 10.71
CA PRO A 150 11.55 -13.58 11.59
C PRO A 150 12.15 -12.23 12.02
N SER A 151 13.48 -12.09 11.90
CA SER A 151 14.23 -10.86 12.13
C SER A 151 13.84 -9.71 11.17
N SER A 152 13.32 -9.98 9.97
CA SER A 152 12.86 -8.94 9.03
C SER A 152 11.42 -8.46 9.31
N LEU A 153 10.67 -9.21 10.13
CA LEU A 153 9.27 -8.91 10.49
C LEU A 153 9.11 -8.26 11.87
N LYS A 154 10.20 -8.04 12.62
CA LYS A 154 10.14 -7.25 13.85
C LYS A 154 10.02 -5.78 13.45
N PRO A 155 8.90 -5.08 13.73
CA PRO A 155 8.81 -3.66 13.48
C PRO A 155 9.69 -2.96 14.52
N SER A 156 10.97 -2.76 14.16
CA SER A 156 11.98 -2.18 15.05
C SER A 156 11.57 -0.78 15.52
N ARG A 157 10.89 -0.02 14.66
CA ARG A 157 10.35 1.32 14.97
C ARG A 157 9.21 1.25 15.98
N THR A 158 8.24 0.36 15.78
CA THR A 158 7.07 0.23 16.67
C THR A 158 7.47 -0.30 18.05
N LEU A 159 8.41 -1.26 18.10
CA LEU A 159 8.92 -1.77 19.38
C LEU A 159 9.66 -0.69 20.17
N HIS A 160 10.39 0.20 19.50
CA HIS A 160 11.15 1.26 20.15
C HIS A 160 10.24 2.37 20.68
N SER A 161 9.18 2.74 19.94
CA SER A 161 8.17 3.68 20.43
C SER A 161 7.40 3.13 21.62
N LEU A 162 6.99 1.85 21.58
CA LEU A 162 6.30 1.20 22.70
C LEU A 162 7.20 1.09 23.96
N GLN A 163 8.50 0.89 23.79
CA GLN A 163 9.45 0.89 24.91
C GLN A 163 9.65 2.30 25.49
N LYS A 164 9.70 3.33 24.65
CA LYS A 164 9.80 4.73 25.08
C LYS A 164 8.57 5.16 25.88
N ASP A 165 7.39 4.79 25.43
CA ASP A 165 6.13 5.10 26.12
C ASP A 165 6.05 4.36 27.47
N LYS A 166 6.49 3.11 27.53
CA LYS A 166 6.54 2.34 28.78
C LYS A 166 7.53 2.92 29.79
N ALA A 167 8.65 3.48 29.32
CA ALA A 167 9.62 4.17 30.17
C ALA A 167 9.04 5.48 30.72
N ALA A 168 8.37 6.29 29.88
CA ALA A 168 7.74 7.53 30.28
C ALA A 168 6.64 7.32 31.35
N ILE A 169 5.85 6.25 31.23
CA ILE A 169 4.81 5.91 32.22
C ILE A 169 5.42 5.45 33.55
N ARG A 170 6.55 4.72 33.52
CA ARG A 170 7.27 4.30 34.73
C ARG A 170 7.94 5.45 35.46
N GLU A 171 8.38 6.48 34.74
CA GLU A 171 9.01 7.67 35.33
C GLU A 171 7.96 8.65 35.89
N ALA A 172 6.76 8.67 35.32
CA ALA A 172 5.63 9.49 35.77
C ALA A 172 4.82 8.89 36.94
N THR A 173 5.16 7.68 37.41
CA THR A 173 4.49 7.04 38.54
C THR A 173 5.48 6.96 39.72
N PRO A 174 5.34 7.81 40.76
CA PRO A 174 6.24 7.85 41.92
C PRO A 174 6.11 6.63 42.84
#